data_AF-A0A2D7PCB1-F1
#
_entry.id   AF-A0A2D7PCB1-F1
#
_cell.length_a   1.000
_cell.length_b   1.000
_cell.length_c   1.000
_cell.angle_alpha   90.00
_cell.angle_beta   90.00
_cell.angle_gamma   90.00
#
_symmetry.space_group_name_H-M   'P 1'
#
loop_
_entity.id
_entity.type
_entity.pdbx_description
1 polymer ?
#
loop_
_entity_poly.entity_id
_entity_poly.type
_entity_poly.pdbx_seq_one_letter_code
_entity_poly.pdbx_strand_id
1 'polypeptide(L)' 'KDKEIPGFGELFRLISYKKIGASTIQSRAMAVLVNGKYIFALPGSSGAVTDAWEEILKYQLDSRFKPCNFIELIPRLKEK' A
#
# COMPACT_ATOMS: atom_id res chain seq x y z
N LYS A 1 -8.63 7.23 -15.78
CA LYS A 1 -8.45 5.76 -15.70
C LYS A 1 -7.79 5.47 -14.38
N ASP A 2 -8.32 4.52 -13.63
CA ASP A 2 -7.75 4.14 -12.34
C ASP A 2 -6.41 3.47 -12.60
N LYS A 3 -5.38 3.88 -11.87
CA LYS A 3 -4.06 3.27 -11.96
C LYS A 3 -3.91 2.33 -10.78
N GLU A 4 -3.95 1.04 -11.02
CA GLU A 4 -3.69 0.04 -9.99
C GLU A 4 -2.25 0.14 -9.47
N ILE A 5 -2.06 -0.16 -8.19
CA ILE A 5 -0.75 -0.20 -7.53
C ILE A 5 -0.54 -1.66 -7.05
N PRO A 6 -0.26 -2.60 -7.97
CA PRO A 6 -0.20 -4.03 -7.64
C PRO A 6 0.87 -4.33 -6.56
N GLY A 7 1.98 -3.59 -6.59
CA GLY A 7 3.08 -3.71 -5.63
C GLY A 7 2.66 -3.54 -4.16
N PHE A 8 1.56 -2.81 -3.88
CA PHE A 8 1.05 -2.70 -2.51
C PHE A 8 0.53 -4.04 -1.99
N GLY A 9 -0.32 -4.72 -2.77
CA GLY A 9 -0.89 -6.00 -2.37
C GLY A 9 0.17 -7.09 -2.32
N GLU A 10 1.12 -7.08 -3.25
CA GLU A 10 2.25 -8.00 -3.30
C GLU A 10 3.14 -7.87 -2.05
N LEU A 11 3.59 -6.65 -1.75
CA LEU A 11 4.43 -6.40 -0.57
C LEU A 11 3.69 -6.72 0.73
N PHE A 12 2.41 -6.32 0.83
CA PHE A 12 1.58 -6.65 1.99
C PHE A 12 1.48 -8.16 2.23
N ARG A 13 1.22 -8.94 1.16
CA ARG A 13 1.11 -10.41 1.28
C ARG A 13 2.45 -11.05 1.63
N LEU A 14 3.57 -10.52 1.13
CA LEU A 14 4.92 -10.97 1.49
C LEU A 14 5.20 -10.73 2.99
N ILE A 15 4.90 -9.54 3.50
CA ILE A 15 5.04 -9.20 4.94
C ILE A 15 4.13 -10.10 5.78
N SER A 16 2.87 -10.22 5.39
CA SER A 16 1.89 -11.06 6.09
C SER A 16 2.31 -12.53 6.08
N TYR A 17 2.89 -13.04 4.99
CA TYR A 17 3.40 -14.41 4.92
C TYR A 17 4.45 -14.69 6.00
N LYS A 18 5.35 -13.73 6.26
CA LYS A 18 6.37 -13.87 7.31
C LYS A 18 5.77 -13.93 8.72
N LYS A 19 4.53 -13.45 8.91
CA LYS A 19 3.84 -13.37 10.22
C LYS A 19 2.81 -14.49 10.42
N ILE A 20 1.99 -14.78 9.41
CA ILE A 20 0.85 -15.71 9.49
C ILE A 20 0.93 -16.87 8.48
N GLY A 21 2.04 -16.99 7.76
CA GLY A 21 2.27 -18.05 6.78
C GLY A 21 1.26 -18.04 5.63
N ALA A 22 0.88 -19.24 5.17
CA ALA A 22 -0.04 -19.45 4.07
C ALA A 22 -1.43 -18.80 4.28
N SER A 23 -1.82 -18.50 5.53
CA SER A 23 -3.08 -17.80 5.85
C SER A 23 -3.21 -16.45 5.13
N THR A 24 -2.09 -15.84 4.73
CA THR A 24 -2.05 -14.61 3.91
C THR A 24 -2.82 -14.73 2.60
N ILE A 25 -3.03 -15.95 2.08
CA ILE A 25 -3.80 -16.18 0.84
C ILE A 25 -5.24 -15.66 0.92
N GLN A 26 -5.80 -15.53 2.12
CA GLN A 26 -7.14 -14.99 2.35
C GLN A 26 -7.20 -13.45 2.28
N SER A 27 -6.04 -12.78 2.27
CA SER A 27 -5.94 -11.32 2.26
C SER A 27 -5.95 -10.74 0.85
N ARG A 28 -6.99 -9.96 0.53
CA ARG A 28 -7.15 -9.23 -0.74
C ARG A 28 -6.79 -7.75 -0.62
N ALA A 29 -5.68 -7.45 0.07
CA ALA A 29 -5.18 -6.08 0.16
C ALA A 29 -4.82 -5.56 -1.24
N MET A 30 -5.22 -4.32 -1.54
CA MET A 30 -4.98 -3.69 -2.83
C MET A 30 -4.87 -2.16 -2.70
N ALA A 31 -4.32 -1.52 -3.72
CA ALA A 31 -4.29 -0.07 -3.79
C ALA A 31 -4.51 0.44 -5.22
N VAL A 32 -5.11 1.63 -5.33
CA VAL A 32 -5.38 2.30 -6.61
C VAL A 32 -5.16 3.81 -6.48
N LEU A 33 -4.83 4.45 -7.59
CA LEU A 33 -4.88 5.90 -7.76
C LEU A 33 -6.10 6.24 -8.63
N VAL A 34 -7.07 6.94 -8.04
CA VAL A 34 -8.29 7.40 -8.72
C VAL A 34 -8.48 8.89 -8.47
N ASN A 35 -8.67 9.66 -9.55
CA ASN A 35 -8.91 11.11 -9.50
C ASN A 35 -7.88 11.88 -8.63
N GLY A 36 -6.60 11.53 -8.74
CA GLY A 36 -5.52 12.14 -7.95
C GLY A 36 -5.52 11.78 -6.46
N LYS A 37 -6.21 10.71 -6.06
CA LYS A 37 -6.27 10.21 -4.68
C LYS A 37 -5.78 8.77 -4.62
N TYR A 38 -4.84 8.52 -3.72
CA TYR A 38 -4.46 7.16 -3.37
C TYR A 38 -5.54 6.54 -2.47
N ILE A 39 -5.93 5.31 -2.78
CA ILE A 39 -6.85 4.50 -1.98
C ILE A 39 -6.15 3.19 -1.67
N PHE A 40 -6.09 2.84 -0.39
CA PHE A 40 -5.52 1.58 0.10
C PHE A 40 -6.63 0.78 0.79
N ALA A 41 -6.92 -0.41 0.27
CA ALA A 41 -7.89 -1.33 0.85
C ALA A 41 -7.14 -2.42 1.64
N LEU A 42 -7.51 -2.59 2.91
CA LEU A 42 -6.86 -3.49 3.86
C LEU A 42 -7.84 -4.52 4.43
N PRO A 43 -7.36 -5.67 4.93
CA PRO A 43 -8.18 -6.61 5.68
C PRO A 43 -8.73 -5.98 6.97
N GLY A 44 -9.87 -6.47 7.46
CA GLY A 44 -10.51 -5.93 8.67
C GLY A 44 -9.81 -6.26 9.99
N SER A 45 -8.78 -7.11 9.99
CA SER A 45 -8.01 -7.44 11.18
C SER A 45 -7.16 -6.25 11.63
N SER A 46 -7.20 -5.90 12.92
CA SER A 46 -6.36 -4.83 13.48
C SER A 46 -4.88 -5.07 13.23
N GLY A 47 -4.41 -6.32 13.36
CA GLY A 47 -3.01 -6.68 13.07
C GLY A 47 -2.63 -6.43 11.61
N ALA A 48 -3.52 -6.72 10.66
CA ALA A 48 -3.28 -6.45 9.24
C ALA A 48 -3.17 -4.94 8.95
N VAL A 49 -4.01 -4.13 9.62
CA VAL A 49 -3.94 -2.66 9.50
C VAL A 49 -2.64 -2.12 10.09
N THR A 50 -2.24 -2.60 11.27
CA THR A 50 -0.96 -2.25 11.90
C THR A 50 0.21 -2.63 11.00
N ASP A 51 0.21 -3.84 10.44
CA ASP A 51 1.29 -4.32 9.57
C ASP A 51 1.41 -3.46 8.31
N ALA A 52 0.30 -3.13 7.66
CA ALA A 52 0.32 -2.27 6.48
C ALA A 52 0.83 -0.86 6.80
N TRP A 53 0.48 -0.32 7.97
CA TRP A 53 0.97 0.98 8.42
C TRP A 53 2.47 0.94 8.71
N GLU A 54 2.89 0.03 9.58
CA GLU A 54 4.25 -0.03 10.11
C GLU A 54 5.30 -0.49 9.10
N GLU A 55 4.90 -1.26 8.09
CA GLU A 55 5.86 -1.83 7.15
C GLU A 55 5.81 -1.17 5.76
N ILE A 56 4.74 -0.44 5.44
CA ILE A 56 4.54 0.11 4.09
C ILE A 56 4.14 1.59 4.13
N LEU A 57 2.96 1.90 4.67
CA LEU A 57 2.33 3.21 4.48
C LEU A 57 3.09 4.32 5.20
N LYS A 58 3.62 4.08 6.40
CA LYS A 58 4.38 5.11 7.13
C LYS A 58 5.60 5.60 6.34
N TYR A 59 6.22 4.71 5.55
CA TYR A 59 7.37 5.05 4.71
C TYR A 59 6.92 5.76 3.43
N GLN A 60 5.92 5.19 2.75
CA GLN A 60 5.47 5.74 1.47
C GLN A 60 4.70 7.07 1.61
N LEU A 61 4.16 7.36 2.79
CA LEU A 61 3.49 8.62 3.13
C LEU A 61 4.39 9.59 3.91
N ASP A 62 5.68 9.29 4.08
CA ASP A 62 6.68 10.21 4.62
C ASP A 62 7.48 10.83 3.47
N SER A 63 7.44 12.17 3.35
CA SER A 63 8.17 12.92 2.31
C SER A 63 9.69 12.80 2.42
N ARG A 64 10.21 12.38 3.57
CA ARG A 64 11.65 12.19 3.82
C ARG A 64 12.14 10.83 3.36
N PHE A 65 11.24 9.88 3.05
CA PHE A 65 11.62 8.55 2.64
C PHE A 65 12.25 8.55 1.24
N LYS A 66 13.40 7.88 1.11
CA LYS A 66 14.22 7.79 -0.11
C LYS A 66 14.40 6.32 -0.52
N PRO A 67 14.63 6.01 -1.81
CA PRO A 67 14.86 6.94 -2.93
C PRO A 67 13.59 7.57 -3.51
N CYS A 68 12.40 7.03 -3.21
CA CYS A 68 11.13 7.52 -3.72
C CYS A 68 9.96 7.22 -2.75
N ASN A 69 8.92 8.04 -2.78
CA ASN A 69 7.70 7.90 -1.98
C ASN A 69 6.46 8.45 -2.73
N PHE A 70 5.25 8.19 -2.23
CA PHE A 70 4.02 8.68 -2.87
C PHE A 70 3.82 10.20 -2.73
N ILE A 71 4.35 10.81 -1.66
CA ILE A 71 4.19 12.25 -1.42
C ILE A 71 4.85 13.08 -2.52
N GLU A 72 6.04 12.68 -2.98
CA GLU A 72 6.75 13.33 -4.07
C GLU A 72 5.99 13.26 -5.41
N LEU A 73 5.09 12.29 -5.57
CA LEU A 73 4.29 12.11 -6.78
C LEU A 73 2.97 12.91 -6.77
N ILE A 74 2.53 13.41 -5.59
CA ILE A 74 1.24 14.13 -5.43
C ILE A 74 1.02 15.24 -6.46
N PRO A 75 2.00 16.13 -6.74
CA PRO A 75 1.81 17.22 -7.70
C PRO A 75 1.46 16.75 -9.12
N ARG A 76 1.85 15.51 -9.45
CA ARG A 76 1.81 14.96 -10.82
C ARG A 76 0.71 13.91 -11.02
N LEU A 77 -0.12 13.63 -10.02
CA LEU A 77 -1.09 12.52 -10.06
C LEU A 77 -2.20 12.68 -11.09
N LYS A 78 -2.49 13.92 -11.50
CA LYS A 78 -3.52 14.24 -12.50
C LYS A 78 -2.94 14.41 -13.91
N GLU A 79 -1.63 14.28 -14.08
CA GLU A 79 -0.99 14.28 -15.40
C GLU A 79 -1.46 13.03 -16.18
N LYS A 80 -1.88 13.26 -17.43
CA LYS A 80 -2.36 12.22 -18.34
C LYS A 80 -1.19 11.49 -18.99
#